data_AF-A0A2N0WI80-F1
#
_entry.id   AF-A0A2N0WI80-F1
#
_cell.length_a   1.000
_cell.length_b   1.000
_cell.length_c   1.000
_cell.angle_alpha   90.00
_cell.angle_beta   90.00
_cell.angle_gamma   90.00
#
_symmetry.space_group_name_H-M   'P 1'
#
loop_
_entity.id
_entity.type
_entity.pdbx_description
1 polymer ?
#
loop_
_entity_poly.entity_id
_entity_poly.type
_entity_poly.pdbx_seq_one_letter_code
_entity_poly.pdbx_strand_id
1 'polypeptide(L)'
;MAINPMELLKQRVSSIIVNDQTCLVNEKNDVLSRFYPIFLHRFLEKPELVDQLKEKLTPSIFDLLEQNERVKNELLLRLAAGKVAVAEVEITLNRAIPKSLAVLSNEVGNDAISIIHYLREHKQSIHALLPNWSDEVLLHLNEVPEPEPVLEEVIAPVEESIEKKSYKLFPFLTLIFASFSLLFLYHLSK
;
A
#
# COMPACT_ATOMS: atom_id res chain seq x y z
N MET A 1 -23.19 4.09 -24.26
CA MET A 1 -21.90 3.40 -24.06
C MET A 1 -21.31 3.93 -22.78
N ALA A 2 -20.98 3.05 -21.83
CA ALA A 2 -20.30 3.47 -20.62
C ALA A 2 -18.92 4.06 -20.98
N ILE A 3 -18.48 5.07 -20.23
CA ILE A 3 -17.13 5.64 -20.36
C ILE A 3 -16.09 4.53 -20.17
N ASN A 4 -14.91 4.62 -20.79
CA ASN A 4 -13.85 3.65 -20.54
C ASN A 4 -13.43 3.70 -19.04
N PRO A 5 -13.28 2.56 -18.33
CA PRO A 5 -12.93 2.53 -16.91
C PRO A 5 -11.64 3.29 -16.59
N MET A 6 -10.65 3.24 -17.47
CA MET A 6 -9.39 3.97 -17.30
C MET A 6 -9.60 5.49 -17.33
N GLU A 7 -10.42 5.97 -18.25
CA GLU A 7 -10.72 7.40 -18.36
C GLU A 7 -11.63 7.87 -17.24
N LEU A 8 -12.57 7.03 -16.81
CA LEU A 8 -13.41 7.28 -15.64
C LEU A 8 -12.55 7.51 -14.38
N LEU A 9 -11.60 6.62 -14.10
CA LEU A 9 -10.74 6.72 -12.92
C LEU A 9 -9.81 7.93 -12.99
N LYS A 10 -9.21 8.21 -14.15
CA LYS A 10 -8.39 9.41 -14.34
C LYS A 10 -9.17 10.70 -14.10
N GLN A 11 -10.39 10.80 -14.63
CA GLN A 11 -11.20 12.00 -14.51
C GLN A 11 -11.72 12.22 -13.09
N ARG A 12 -12.21 11.15 -12.44
CA ARG A 12 -12.95 11.27 -11.17
C ARG A 12 -12.14 10.95 -9.92
N VAL A 13 -11.08 10.15 -10.02
CA VAL A 13 -10.25 9.78 -8.87
C VAL A 13 -8.97 10.61 -8.82
N SER A 14 -8.25 10.74 -9.94
CA SER A 14 -6.97 11.48 -9.93
C SER A 14 -7.17 12.93 -9.53
N SER A 15 -8.22 13.59 -10.04
CA SER A 15 -8.56 14.97 -9.66
C SER A 15 -8.74 15.13 -8.16
N ILE A 16 -9.43 14.20 -7.49
CA ILE A 16 -9.65 14.26 -6.04
C ILE A 16 -8.34 14.00 -5.27
N ILE A 17 -7.59 12.97 -5.65
CA ILE A 17 -6.37 12.58 -4.94
C ILE A 17 -5.27 13.64 -5.07
N VAL A 18 -5.13 14.20 -6.27
CA VAL A 18 -4.07 15.13 -6.62
C VAL A 18 -4.39 16.55 -6.11
N ASN A 19 -5.64 17.00 -6.16
CA ASN A 19 -6.00 18.35 -5.73
C ASN A 19 -6.05 18.51 -4.19
N ASP A 20 -6.19 17.41 -3.46
CA ASP A 20 -6.16 17.43 -1.98
C ASP A 20 -4.77 17.77 -1.41
N GLN A 21 -3.71 17.84 -2.23
CA GLN A 21 -2.33 17.98 -1.77
C GLN A 21 -1.51 18.95 -2.63
N THR A 22 -0.75 19.84 -2.00
CA THR A 22 -0.01 20.92 -2.69
C THR A 22 1.34 20.49 -3.28
N CYS A 23 1.80 19.26 -3.03
CA CYS A 23 3.10 18.75 -3.49
C CYS A 23 2.99 17.46 -4.31
N LEU A 24 3.93 17.29 -5.25
CA LEU A 24 4.11 16.09 -6.08
C LEU A 24 2.90 15.73 -6.95
N VAL A 25 2.13 16.74 -7.38
CA VAL A 25 0.91 16.60 -8.18
C VAL A 25 1.13 15.76 -9.42
N ASN A 26 2.18 16.09 -10.19
CA ASN A 26 2.49 15.42 -11.46
C ASN A 26 2.94 13.98 -11.23
N GLU A 27 3.76 13.76 -10.22
CA GLU A 27 4.32 12.46 -9.89
C GLU A 27 3.25 11.52 -9.35
N LYS A 28 2.32 12.02 -8.53
CA LYS A 28 1.16 11.26 -8.06
C LYS A 28 0.23 10.90 -9.21
N ASN A 29 -0.02 11.84 -10.11
CA ASN A 29 -0.83 11.55 -11.30
C ASN A 29 -0.17 10.48 -12.19
N ASP A 30 1.16 10.55 -12.37
CA ASP A 30 1.95 9.55 -13.09
C ASP A 30 1.88 8.16 -12.41
N VAL A 31 2.01 8.10 -11.08
CA VAL A 31 1.81 6.87 -10.28
C VAL A 31 0.40 6.30 -10.49
N LEU A 32 -0.64 7.13 -10.36
CA LEU A 32 -2.03 6.70 -10.51
C LEU A 32 -2.32 6.20 -11.93
N SER A 33 -1.77 6.87 -12.95
CA SER A 33 -1.94 6.47 -14.34
C SER A 33 -1.39 5.07 -14.63
N ARG A 34 -0.29 4.69 -13.96
CA ARG A 34 0.33 3.34 -14.04
C ARG A 34 -0.35 2.33 -13.13
N PHE A 35 -0.96 2.78 -12.04
CA PHE A 35 -1.66 1.93 -11.08
C PHE A 35 -3.05 1.49 -11.55
N TYR A 36 -3.87 2.38 -12.13
CA TYR A 36 -5.23 2.02 -12.52
C TYR A 36 -5.37 0.79 -13.42
N PRO A 37 -4.56 0.57 -14.47
CA PRO A 37 -4.72 -0.62 -15.29
C PRO A 37 -4.41 -1.88 -14.49
N ILE A 38 -3.45 -1.83 -13.55
CA ILE A 38 -3.14 -2.93 -12.62
C ILE A 38 -4.34 -3.19 -11.70
N PHE A 39 -4.88 -2.14 -11.09
CA PHE A 39 -6.05 -2.24 -10.21
C PHE A 39 -7.26 -2.88 -10.90
N LEU A 40 -7.58 -2.43 -12.12
CA LEU A 40 -8.68 -2.96 -12.90
C LEU A 40 -8.42 -4.40 -13.37
N HIS A 41 -7.18 -4.70 -13.78
CA HIS A 41 -6.79 -6.03 -14.18
C HIS A 41 -6.90 -7.04 -13.02
N ARG A 42 -6.58 -6.63 -11.78
CA ARG A 42 -6.77 -7.48 -10.59
C ARG A 42 -8.22 -7.91 -10.38
N PHE A 43 -9.19 -7.04 -10.64
CA PHE A 43 -10.61 -7.44 -10.59
C PHE A 43 -11.00 -8.39 -11.73
N LEU A 44 -10.41 -8.24 -12.92
CA LEU A 44 -10.63 -9.18 -14.02
C LEU A 44 -10.09 -10.58 -13.71
N GLU A 45 -8.93 -10.66 -13.07
CA GLU A 45 -8.29 -11.93 -12.69
C GLU A 45 -8.97 -12.58 -11.49
N LYS A 46 -9.33 -11.79 -10.47
CA LYS A 46 -9.96 -12.25 -9.23
C LYS A 46 -11.20 -11.41 -8.89
N PRO A 47 -12.36 -11.72 -9.48
CA PRO A 47 -13.60 -10.96 -9.28
C PRO A 47 -14.04 -10.81 -7.82
N GLU A 48 -13.70 -11.78 -6.96
CA GLU A 48 -14.06 -11.79 -5.55
C GLU A 48 -13.41 -10.63 -4.78
N LEU A 49 -12.30 -10.06 -5.28
CA LEU A 49 -11.63 -8.91 -4.67
C LEU A 49 -12.54 -7.68 -4.59
N VAL A 50 -13.50 -7.54 -5.51
CA VAL A 50 -14.41 -6.39 -5.51
C VAL A 50 -15.21 -6.35 -4.21
N ASP A 51 -15.86 -7.45 -3.85
CA ASP A 51 -16.65 -7.51 -2.62
C ASP A 51 -15.77 -7.54 -1.37
N GLN A 52 -14.65 -8.27 -1.39
CA GLN A 52 -13.70 -8.30 -0.27
C GLN A 52 -13.17 -6.92 0.10
N LEU A 53 -12.87 -6.07 -0.89
CA LEU A 53 -12.42 -4.70 -0.62
C LEU A 53 -13.55 -3.77 -0.19
N LYS A 54 -14.77 -3.97 -0.71
CA LYS A 54 -15.94 -3.17 -0.31
C LYS A 54 -16.40 -3.44 1.12
N GLU A 55 -16.21 -4.66 1.63
CA GLU A 55 -16.53 -5.03 3.01
C GLU A 55 -15.54 -4.42 4.03
N LYS A 56 -14.37 -3.97 3.58
CA LYS A 56 -13.36 -3.33 4.44
C LYS A 56 -13.65 -1.84 4.60
N LEU A 57 -13.54 -1.36 5.85
CA LEU A 57 -13.65 0.07 6.16
C LEU A 57 -12.52 0.90 5.52
N THR A 58 -11.33 0.32 5.46
CA THR A 58 -10.12 0.97 4.93
C THR A 58 -9.38 0.02 3.99
N PRO A 59 -9.89 -0.21 2.77
CA PRO A 59 -9.23 -1.08 1.81
C PRO A 59 -7.88 -0.48 1.39
N SER A 60 -6.86 -1.32 1.35
CA SER A 60 -5.48 -0.94 1.06
C SER A 60 -4.89 -1.72 -0.12
N ILE A 61 -3.71 -1.30 -0.57
CA ILE A 61 -2.96 -2.01 -1.60
C ILE A 61 -2.54 -3.41 -1.13
N PHE A 62 -2.31 -3.59 0.16
CA PHE A 62 -2.00 -4.89 0.74
C PHE A 62 -3.20 -5.84 0.61
N ASP A 63 -4.42 -5.33 0.78
CA ASP A 63 -5.64 -6.11 0.60
C ASP A 63 -5.87 -6.48 -0.88
N LEU A 64 -5.63 -5.54 -1.81
CA LEU A 64 -5.73 -5.77 -3.26
C LEU A 64 -4.75 -6.87 -3.74
N LEU A 65 -3.60 -6.95 -3.08
CA LEU A 65 -2.53 -7.91 -3.33
C LEU A 65 -2.58 -9.12 -2.40
N GLU A 66 -3.76 -9.40 -1.83
CA GLU A 66 -4.02 -10.64 -1.08
C GLU A 66 -3.06 -10.85 0.10
N GLN A 67 -2.63 -9.76 0.73
CA GLN A 67 -1.71 -9.75 1.86
C GLN A 67 -0.30 -10.30 1.53
N ASN A 68 0.11 -10.24 0.26
CA ASN A 68 1.45 -10.61 -0.17
C ASN A 68 2.42 -9.42 -0.06
N GLU A 69 3.26 -9.42 0.99
CA GLU A 69 4.19 -8.32 1.27
C GLU A 69 5.28 -8.17 0.20
N ARG A 70 5.78 -9.29 -0.33
CA ARG A 70 6.79 -9.30 -1.40
C ARG A 70 6.26 -8.59 -2.65
N VAL A 71 5.07 -8.97 -3.12
CA VAL A 71 4.45 -8.35 -4.30
C VAL A 71 4.13 -6.88 -4.04
N LYS A 72 3.63 -6.55 -2.84
CA LYS A 72 3.37 -5.17 -2.44
C LYS A 72 4.62 -4.32 -2.57
N ASN A 73 5.73 -4.75 -1.97
CA ASN A 73 6.97 -3.99 -1.94
C ASN A 73 7.56 -3.80 -3.35
N GLU A 74 7.57 -4.86 -4.16
CA GLU A 74 8.04 -4.76 -5.55
C GLU A 74 7.14 -3.83 -6.39
N LEU A 75 5.81 -3.95 -6.27
CA LEU A 75 4.87 -3.08 -6.97
C LEU A 75 5.09 -1.60 -6.62
N LEU A 76 5.18 -1.29 -5.32
CA LEU A 76 5.39 0.08 -4.86
C LEU A 76 6.73 0.64 -5.33
N LEU A 77 7.79 -0.18 -5.36
CA LEU A 77 9.11 0.21 -5.87
C LEU A 77 9.07 0.54 -7.37
N ARG A 78 8.41 -0.30 -8.18
CA ARG A 78 8.26 -0.08 -9.63
C ARG A 78 7.41 1.16 -9.93
N LEU A 79 6.37 1.40 -9.16
CA LEU A 79 5.52 2.60 -9.30
C LEU A 79 6.27 3.87 -8.88
N ALA A 80 7.05 3.82 -7.80
CA ALA A 80 7.88 4.94 -7.37
C ALA A 80 8.86 5.40 -8.44
N ALA A 81 9.48 4.44 -9.16
CA ALA A 81 10.44 4.69 -10.25
C ALA A 81 11.54 5.72 -9.89
N GLY A 82 11.91 5.79 -8.61
CA GLY A 82 12.89 6.76 -8.07
C GLY A 82 12.42 8.22 -8.03
N LYS A 83 11.18 8.53 -8.41
CA LYS A 83 10.65 9.90 -8.47
C LYS A 83 9.87 10.31 -7.22
N VAL A 84 9.29 9.33 -6.53
CA VAL A 84 8.44 9.52 -5.33
C VAL A 84 8.90 8.54 -4.27
N ALA A 85 8.84 8.94 -3.00
CA ALA A 85 9.11 8.02 -1.90
C ALA A 85 8.10 6.86 -1.90
N VAL A 86 8.57 5.64 -1.66
CA VAL A 86 7.72 4.42 -1.66
C VAL A 86 6.53 4.56 -0.69
N ALA A 87 6.75 5.14 0.49
CA ALA A 87 5.67 5.40 1.45
C ALA A 87 4.60 6.36 0.91
N GLU A 88 5.00 7.38 0.14
CA GLU A 88 4.08 8.34 -0.46
C GLU A 88 3.27 7.70 -1.60
N VAL A 89 3.89 6.77 -2.35
CA VAL A 89 3.18 5.93 -3.33
C VAL A 89 2.12 5.11 -2.60
N GLU A 90 2.47 4.38 -1.54
CA GLU A 90 1.53 3.55 -0.78
C GLU A 90 0.35 4.37 -0.23
N ILE A 91 0.61 5.53 0.36
CA ILE A 91 -0.43 6.48 0.82
C ILE A 91 -1.34 6.89 -0.33
N THR A 92 -0.76 7.24 -1.48
CA THR A 92 -1.50 7.66 -2.67
C THR A 92 -2.42 6.55 -3.17
N LEU A 93 -1.92 5.31 -3.26
CA LEU A 93 -2.71 4.15 -3.71
C LEU A 93 -3.81 3.80 -2.71
N ASN A 94 -3.50 3.76 -1.41
CA ASN A 94 -4.47 3.44 -0.35
C ASN A 94 -5.62 4.46 -0.30
N ARG A 95 -5.37 5.72 -0.65
CA ARG A 95 -6.44 6.72 -0.81
C ARG A 95 -7.23 6.53 -2.12
N ALA A 96 -6.57 6.08 -3.19
CA ALA A 96 -7.18 5.93 -4.50
C ALA A 96 -8.09 4.70 -4.61
N ILE A 97 -7.76 3.59 -3.95
CA ILE A 97 -8.52 2.33 -3.98
C ILE A 97 -10.00 2.52 -3.58
N PRO A 98 -10.34 3.04 -2.38
CA PRO A 98 -11.74 3.20 -1.98
C PRO A 98 -12.49 4.20 -2.88
N LYS A 99 -11.82 5.26 -3.35
CA LYS A 99 -12.42 6.22 -4.29
C LYS A 99 -12.69 5.59 -5.65
N SER A 100 -11.79 4.72 -6.14
CA SER A 100 -11.95 4.00 -7.40
C SER A 100 -13.11 3.02 -7.33
N LEU A 101 -13.23 2.27 -6.23
CA LEU A 101 -14.38 1.40 -5.98
C LEU A 101 -15.69 2.19 -5.98
N ALA A 102 -15.75 3.31 -5.25
CA ALA A 102 -16.94 4.15 -5.21
C ALA A 102 -17.32 4.69 -6.60
N VAL A 103 -16.33 5.16 -7.38
CA VAL A 103 -16.56 5.66 -8.74
C VAL A 103 -17.08 4.55 -9.66
N LEU A 104 -16.51 3.34 -9.60
CA LEU A 104 -16.99 2.19 -10.38
C LEU A 104 -18.41 1.80 -9.97
N SER A 105 -18.69 1.67 -8.66
CA SER A 105 -20.02 1.36 -8.15
C SER A 105 -21.08 2.37 -8.58
N ASN A 106 -20.72 3.65 -8.59
CA ASN A 106 -21.64 4.72 -9.00
C ASN A 106 -21.89 4.76 -10.51
N GLU A 107 -20.95 4.27 -11.33
CA GLU A 107 -21.10 4.27 -12.78
C GLU A 107 -21.95 3.10 -13.28
N VAL A 108 -21.77 1.89 -12.72
CA VAL A 108 -22.39 0.67 -13.26
C VAL A 108 -23.24 -0.13 -12.29
N GLY A 109 -23.29 0.26 -11.01
CA GLY A 109 -24.03 -0.45 -9.97
C GLY A 109 -23.13 -0.98 -8.87
N ASN A 110 -23.68 -1.09 -7.65
CA ASN A 110 -22.91 -1.41 -6.45
C ASN A 110 -22.64 -2.91 -6.25
N ASP A 111 -23.06 -3.79 -7.15
CA ASP A 111 -22.76 -5.22 -7.08
C ASP A 111 -21.49 -5.56 -7.87
N ALA A 112 -20.75 -6.58 -7.42
CA ALA A 112 -19.53 -6.99 -8.11
C ALA A 112 -19.78 -7.49 -9.54
N ILE A 113 -20.93 -8.11 -9.82
CA ILE A 113 -21.24 -8.67 -11.14
C ILE A 113 -21.31 -7.56 -12.18
N SER A 114 -21.99 -6.46 -11.88
CA SER A 114 -22.09 -5.28 -12.76
C SER A 114 -20.72 -4.64 -13.03
N ILE A 115 -19.92 -4.46 -11.99
CA ILE A 115 -18.54 -3.94 -12.11
C ILE A 115 -17.72 -4.86 -13.02
N ILE A 116 -17.75 -6.17 -12.78
CA ILE A 116 -16.94 -7.13 -13.54
C ILE A 116 -17.41 -7.25 -14.99
N HIS A 117 -18.72 -7.22 -15.24
CA HIS A 117 -19.27 -7.20 -16.60
C HIS A 117 -18.76 -5.98 -17.37
N TYR A 118 -18.85 -4.80 -16.77
CA TYR A 118 -18.32 -3.56 -17.33
C TYR A 118 -16.81 -3.65 -17.61
N LEU A 119 -16.01 -4.15 -16.68
CA LEU A 119 -14.57 -4.32 -16.93
C LEU A 119 -14.27 -5.31 -18.06
N ARG A 120 -15.06 -6.38 -18.20
CA ARG A 120 -14.90 -7.37 -19.28
C ARG A 120 -15.15 -6.78 -20.66
N GLU A 121 -16.14 -5.90 -20.81
CA GLU A 121 -16.39 -5.15 -22.05
C GLU A 121 -15.18 -4.30 -22.46
N HIS A 122 -14.36 -3.87 -21.50
CA HIS A 122 -13.17 -3.04 -21.70
C HIS A 122 -11.84 -3.80 -21.54
N LYS A 123 -11.86 -5.13 -21.43
CA LYS A 123 -10.68 -5.96 -21.11
C LYS A 123 -9.47 -5.67 -22.01
N GLN A 124 -9.68 -5.57 -23.32
CA GLN A 124 -8.59 -5.31 -24.27
C GLN A 124 -7.92 -3.96 -24.01
N SER A 125 -8.69 -2.92 -23.70
CA SER A 125 -8.16 -1.60 -23.39
C SER A 125 -7.40 -1.56 -22.06
N ILE A 126 -7.88 -2.30 -21.06
CA ILE A 126 -7.21 -2.42 -19.76
C ILE A 126 -5.86 -3.12 -19.93
N HIS A 127 -5.84 -4.28 -20.62
CA HIS A 127 -4.60 -5.01 -20.90
C HIS A 127 -3.58 -4.19 -21.70
N ALA A 128 -4.04 -3.45 -22.72
CA ALA A 128 -3.15 -2.62 -23.55
C ALA A 128 -2.47 -1.49 -22.77
N LEU A 129 -2.99 -1.11 -21.60
CA LEU A 129 -2.47 -0.06 -20.75
C LEU A 129 -1.66 -0.58 -19.55
N LEU A 130 -1.55 -1.90 -19.38
CA LEU A 130 -0.71 -2.47 -18.33
C LEU A 130 0.76 -2.08 -18.55
N PRO A 131 1.49 -1.68 -17.50
CA PRO A 131 2.93 -1.51 -17.59
C PRO A 131 3.60 -2.82 -18.04
N ASN A 132 4.61 -2.75 -18.90
CA ASN A 132 5.29 -3.94 -19.43
C ASN A 132 5.93 -4.86 -18.37
N TRP A 133 6.17 -4.36 -17.16
CA TRP A 133 6.71 -5.11 -16.02
C TRP A 133 5.63 -5.69 -15.11
N SER A 134 4.34 -5.38 -15.31
CA SER A 134 3.29 -5.76 -14.34
C SER A 134 3.17 -7.26 -14.18
N ASP A 135 3.29 -8.01 -15.27
CA ASP A 135 3.10 -9.46 -15.26
C ASP A 135 4.19 -10.14 -14.43
N GLU A 136 5.44 -9.67 -14.51
CA GLU A 136 6.57 -10.17 -13.71
C GLU A 136 6.32 -9.99 -12.22
N VAL A 137 5.77 -8.84 -11.82
CA VAL A 137 5.49 -8.52 -10.42
C VAL A 137 4.30 -9.33 -9.90
N LEU A 138 3.22 -9.39 -10.68
CA LEU A 138 1.96 -10.03 -10.28
C LEU A 138 2.03 -11.57 -10.32
N LEU A 139 2.97 -12.17 -11.07
CA LEU A 139 3.16 -13.63 -11.13
C LEU A 139 3.30 -14.25 -9.73
N HIS A 140 4.03 -13.57 -8.84
CA HIS A 140 4.33 -14.04 -7.49
C HIS A 140 3.11 -14.02 -6.53
N LEU A 141 1.94 -13.52 -6.96
CA LEU A 141 0.72 -13.58 -6.15
C LEU A 141 0.19 -15.01 -5.99
N ASN A 142 0.46 -15.87 -6.96
CA ASN A 142 0.02 -17.27 -6.96
C ASN A 142 1.05 -18.21 -6.33
N GLU A 143 2.23 -17.69 -5.97
CA GLU A 143 3.25 -18.46 -5.28
C GLU A 143 2.79 -18.65 -3.84
N VAL A 144 2.56 -19.90 -3.47
CA VAL A 144 2.40 -20.28 -2.06
C VAL A 144 3.68 -19.85 -1.36
N PRO A 145 3.62 -19.07 -0.26
CA PRO A 145 4.81 -18.73 0.50
C PRO A 145 5.53 -20.02 0.84
N GLU A 146 6.73 -20.23 0.29
CA GLU A 146 7.59 -21.25 0.84
C GLU A 146 7.82 -20.86 2.30
N PRO A 147 7.63 -21.78 3.26
CA PRO A 147 7.98 -21.49 4.64
C PRO A 147 9.43 -21.03 4.62
N GLU A 148 9.68 -19.84 5.18
CA GLU A 148 11.05 -19.37 5.38
C GLU A 148 11.83 -20.52 6.00
N PRO A 149 13.01 -20.89 5.47
CA PRO A 149 13.80 -21.94 6.08
C PRO A 149 14.06 -21.50 7.52
N VAL A 150 13.41 -22.17 8.45
CA VAL A 150 13.69 -22.04 9.87
C VAL A 150 15.18 -22.33 9.96
N LEU A 151 15.97 -21.31 10.27
CA LEU A 151 17.36 -21.51 10.63
C LEU A 151 17.31 -22.42 11.85
N GLU A 152 17.48 -23.73 11.63
CA GLU A 152 17.73 -24.67 12.71
C GLU A 152 18.99 -24.18 13.39
N GLU A 153 18.80 -23.46 14.49
CA GLU A 153 19.84 -23.16 15.44
C GLU A 153 20.28 -24.53 15.96
N VAL A 154 21.35 -25.06 15.36
CA VAL A 154 21.99 -26.31 15.80
C VAL A 154 22.45 -26.07 17.23
N ILE A 155 21.64 -26.53 18.19
CA ILE A 155 21.96 -26.49 19.61
C ILE A 155 23.11 -27.47 19.82
N ALA A 156 24.34 -26.99 19.70
CA ALA A 156 25.50 -27.69 20.24
C ALA A 156 25.40 -27.66 21.79
N PRO A 157 25.57 -28.78 22.50
CA PRO A 157 25.52 -28.79 23.94
C PRO A 157 26.78 -28.09 24.48
N VAL A 158 26.61 -26.91 25.06
CA VAL A 158 27.69 -26.21 25.76
C VAL A 158 27.61 -26.56 27.24
N GLU A 159 28.66 -27.22 27.73
CA GLU A 159 28.94 -27.46 29.16
C GLU A 159 28.93 -26.14 29.95
N GLU A 160 28.25 -26.14 31.10
CA GLU A 160 28.23 -25.03 32.05
C GLU A 160 29.61 -24.78 32.66
N SER A 161 30.09 -23.53 32.59
CA SER A 161 31.18 -23.06 33.46
C SER A 161 30.88 -21.65 34.02
N ILE A 162 30.44 -21.65 35.27
CA ILE A 162 30.52 -20.68 36.38
C ILE A 162 30.97 -19.23 36.08
N GLU A 163 30.14 -18.31 36.58
CA GLU A 163 30.29 -16.86 36.84
C GLU A 163 31.71 -16.27 37.00
N LYS A 164 31.88 -15.03 36.49
CA LYS A 164 32.45 -13.92 37.27
C LYS A 164 32.03 -12.52 36.77
N LYS A 165 31.49 -11.75 37.72
CA LYS A 165 31.20 -10.31 37.77
C LYS A 165 32.03 -9.39 36.85
N SER A 166 31.32 -8.40 36.30
CA SER A 166 31.57 -6.95 36.43
C SER A 166 31.47 -6.25 35.09
N TYR A 167 30.40 -5.47 34.84
CA TYR A 167 30.53 -4.15 34.19
C TYR A 167 29.38 -3.22 34.62
N LYS A 168 29.78 -1.98 34.93
CA LYS A 168 29.00 -0.86 35.47
C LYS A 168 27.88 -0.43 34.51
N LEU A 169 26.65 -0.36 35.02
CA LEU A 169 25.56 0.40 34.42
C LEU A 169 25.75 1.89 34.73
N PHE A 170 25.97 2.69 33.69
CA PHE A 170 25.97 4.15 33.75
C PHE A 170 24.52 4.68 33.73
N PRO A 171 24.11 5.51 34.71
CA PRO A 171 22.84 6.21 34.69
C PRO A 171 23.04 7.66 34.24
N PHE A 172 22.63 8.02 33.02
CA PHE A 172 22.66 9.43 32.58
C PHE A 172 21.39 9.88 31.83
N LEU A 173 20.26 9.21 32.00
CA LEU A 173 19.02 9.53 31.27
C LEU A 173 17.84 9.99 32.14
N THR A 174 18.10 10.53 33.33
CA THR A 174 17.03 11.03 34.24
C THR A 174 17.09 12.52 34.58
N LEU A 175 18.06 13.30 34.08
CA LEU A 175 18.20 14.71 34.50
C LEU A 175 17.60 15.77 33.56
N ILE A 176 17.21 15.42 32.32
CA ILE A 176 16.78 16.44 31.33
C ILE A 176 15.30 16.82 31.47
N PHE A 177 14.45 15.96 32.06
CA PHE A 177 13.02 16.24 32.19
C PHE A 177 12.65 17.17 33.37
N ALA A 178 13.51 17.32 34.38
CA ALA A 178 13.17 18.09 35.58
C ALA A 178 13.35 19.61 35.43
N SER A 179 14.21 20.08 34.51
CA SER A 179 14.50 21.52 34.36
C SER A 179 13.50 22.28 33.49
N PHE A 180 12.81 21.60 32.56
CA PHE A 180 11.83 22.24 31.68
C PHE A 180 10.50 22.55 32.39
N SER A 181 10.15 21.79 33.44
CA SER A 181 8.87 21.97 34.15
C SER A 181 8.83 23.21 35.05
N LEU A 182 9.98 23.71 35.53
CA LEU A 182 10.06 24.90 36.39
C LEU A 182 10.02 26.21 35.59
N LEU A 183 10.59 26.22 34.37
CA LEU A 183 10.54 27.39 33.48
C LEU A 183 9.13 27.66 32.94
N PHE A 184 8.34 26.61 32.72
CA PHE A 184 6.97 26.74 32.22
C PHE A 184 6.01 27.31 33.28
N LEU A 185 6.18 26.97 34.56
CA LEU A 185 5.36 27.52 35.66
C LEU A 185 5.67 28.99 35.96
N TYR A 186 6.92 29.43 35.80
CA TYR A 186 7.28 30.84 36.04
C TYR A 186 6.68 31.79 34.99
N HIS A 187 6.52 31.34 33.75
CA HIS A 187 5.92 32.14 32.67
C HIS A 187 4.38 32.24 32.78
N LEU A 188 3.73 31.35 33.53
CA LEU A 188 2.28 31.36 33.78
C LEU A 188 1.88 32.23 34.99
N SER A 189 2.85 32.68 35.80
CA SER A 189 2.60 33.41 37.05
C SER A 189 2.97 34.91 36.98
N LYS A 190 3.14 35.47 35.77
CA LYS A 190 3.34 36.90 35.53
C LYS A 190 2.28 37.42 34.57
#